data_AF-A0A8J4VND5-F1
#
_entry.id   AF-A0A8J4VND5-F1
#
_cell.length_a   1.000
_cell.length_b   1.000
_cell.length_c   1.000
_cell.angle_alpha   90.00
_cell.angle_beta   90.00
_cell.angle_gamma   90.00
#
_symmetry.space_group_name_H-M   'P 1'
#
loop_
_entity.id
_entity.type
_entity.pdbx_description
1 polymer ?
#
loop_
_entity_poly.entity_id
_entity_poly.type
_entity_poly.pdbx_seq_one_letter_code
_entity_poly.pdbx_strand_id
1 'polypeptide(L)'
;MITEEALPTYQTRINSTKCFHDETGVDNTPWAIWARAWSAEENRHGDLLNKYLFLSGRVDMKQIEKTTQYLIQSGLDIGTGEDPYLWTIYTSFQERAAFISHGNTAKLAMQHGDVKLAQVCGIIASDEKRHETAYTKIAAKLFELDPNEMVIAFADMMRRKIKMPAHLMYDGHDHNLFDHFAIVASRIGVYTARDYRETVELLVAKWKVEKLTGLTSEGREAQDYVCRLAQRMRRLEERAIAKAQKAPTIPFSWISGSGVAS
;
A
#
# COMPACT_ATOMS: atom_id res chain seq x y z
N MET A 1 -6.98 7.41 4.91
CA MET A 1 -7.31 8.85 4.72
C MET A 1 -6.04 9.66 4.51
N ILE A 2 -5.17 9.87 5.50
CA ILE A 2 -3.93 10.67 5.31
C ILE A 2 -3.08 10.16 4.14
N THR A 3 -2.95 8.84 4.01
CA THR A 3 -2.33 8.20 2.84
C THR A 3 -3.02 8.61 1.53
N GLU A 4 -4.34 8.44 1.41
CA GLU A 4 -5.09 8.83 0.19
C GLU A 4 -4.93 10.31 -0.18
N GLU A 5 -4.87 11.20 0.81
CA GLU A 5 -4.71 12.64 0.57
C GLU A 5 -3.31 12.99 0.03
N ALA A 6 -2.33 12.10 0.16
CA ALA A 6 -1.00 12.28 -0.44
C ALA A 6 -0.95 11.87 -1.92
N LEU A 7 -2.10 11.75 -2.59
CA LEU A 7 -2.24 11.46 -4.03
C LEU A 7 -1.31 12.25 -4.96
N PRO A 8 -1.03 13.57 -4.76
CA PRO A 8 -0.09 14.28 -5.62
C PRO A 8 1.30 13.62 -5.67
N THR A 9 1.75 13.04 -4.55
CA THR A 9 3.00 12.28 -4.48
C THR A 9 2.92 11.02 -5.33
N TYR A 10 1.79 10.31 -5.33
CA TYR A 10 1.64 9.04 -6.04
C TYR A 10 1.58 9.25 -7.55
N GLN A 11 0.82 10.25 -8.02
CA GLN A 11 0.82 10.63 -9.43
C GLN A 11 2.21 11.08 -9.89
N THR A 12 2.93 11.86 -9.06
CA THR A 12 4.32 12.23 -9.34
C THR A 12 5.22 11.00 -9.50
N ARG A 13 5.06 9.99 -8.64
CA ARG A 13 5.84 8.75 -8.72
C ARG A 13 5.51 7.92 -9.96
N ILE A 14 4.24 7.82 -10.37
CA ILE A 14 3.87 7.22 -11.66
C ILE A 14 4.58 7.95 -12.81
N ASN A 15 4.53 9.28 -12.79
CA ASN A 15 5.12 10.13 -13.82
C ASN A 15 6.65 10.16 -13.79
N SER A 16 7.28 9.67 -12.72
CA SER A 16 8.75 9.55 -12.62
C SER A 16 9.29 8.24 -13.18
N THR A 17 8.44 7.35 -13.66
CA THR A 17 8.89 6.08 -14.28
C THR A 17 9.25 6.30 -15.75
N LYS A 18 10.14 5.48 -16.31
CA LYS A 18 10.53 5.60 -17.73
C LYS A 18 9.44 5.25 -18.75
N CYS A 19 8.32 4.69 -18.30
CA CYS A 19 7.30 4.12 -19.18
C CYS A 19 5.89 4.67 -18.91
N PHE A 20 5.54 4.89 -17.64
CA PHE A 20 4.20 5.35 -17.27
C PHE A 20 4.04 6.87 -17.28
N HIS A 21 5.08 7.59 -17.71
CA HIS A 21 5.12 9.04 -17.59
C HIS A 21 4.23 9.77 -18.60
N ASP A 22 3.78 10.93 -18.16
CA ASP A 22 3.02 11.91 -18.93
C ASP A 22 3.88 13.18 -19.02
N GLU A 23 4.46 13.43 -20.20
CA GLU A 23 5.42 14.52 -20.42
C GLU A 23 4.73 15.87 -20.51
N THR A 24 3.49 15.89 -21.03
CA THR A 24 2.75 17.13 -21.30
C THR A 24 1.61 17.38 -20.31
N GLY A 25 1.27 16.40 -19.49
CA GLY A 25 0.07 16.39 -18.64
C GLY A 25 -1.21 16.02 -19.39
N VAL A 26 -1.13 15.79 -20.70
CA VAL A 26 -2.25 15.46 -21.59
C VAL A 26 -1.85 14.44 -22.67
N ASP A 27 -0.77 13.67 -22.46
CA ASP A 27 -0.32 12.71 -23.45
C ASP A 27 -1.40 11.66 -23.76
N ASN A 28 -1.49 11.26 -25.02
CA ASN A 28 -2.45 10.26 -25.50
C ASN A 28 -1.91 8.82 -25.45
N THR A 29 -0.79 8.59 -24.76
CA THR A 29 -0.29 7.23 -24.56
C THR A 29 -1.25 6.46 -23.63
N PRO A 30 -1.45 5.15 -23.83
CA PRO A 30 -2.29 4.36 -22.92
C PRO A 30 -1.83 4.45 -21.46
N TRP A 31 -0.53 4.64 -21.23
CA TRP A 31 0.03 4.76 -19.88
C TRP A 31 -0.31 6.10 -19.22
N ALA A 32 -0.18 7.21 -19.93
CA ALA A 32 -0.56 8.53 -19.42
C ALA A 32 -2.09 8.62 -19.19
N ILE A 33 -2.88 8.04 -20.10
CA ILE A 33 -4.34 7.93 -19.92
C ILE A 33 -4.66 7.12 -18.66
N TRP A 34 -4.01 5.96 -18.44
CA TRP A 34 -4.16 5.17 -17.23
C TRP A 34 -3.77 5.97 -15.98
N ALA A 35 -2.60 6.61 -15.98
CA ALA A 35 -2.10 7.37 -14.83
C ALA A 35 -3.07 8.49 -14.41
N ARG A 36 -3.59 9.26 -15.38
CA ARG A 36 -4.58 10.31 -15.12
C ARG A 36 -5.93 9.76 -14.66
N ALA A 37 -6.41 8.69 -15.30
CA ALA A 37 -7.69 8.07 -14.94
C ALA A 37 -7.66 7.42 -13.56
N TRP A 38 -6.58 6.68 -13.26
CA TRP A 38 -6.31 6.12 -11.93
C TRP A 38 -6.31 7.24 -10.88
N SER A 39 -5.53 8.32 -11.11
CA SER A 39 -5.48 9.45 -10.16
C SER A 39 -6.84 10.11 -9.96
N ALA A 40 -7.66 10.22 -11.02
CA ALA A 40 -9.02 10.74 -10.91
C ALA A 40 -9.94 9.82 -10.10
N GLU A 41 -9.77 8.50 -10.20
CA GLU A 41 -10.49 7.55 -9.37
C GLU A 41 -10.07 7.65 -7.90
N GLU A 42 -8.76 7.68 -7.63
CA GLU A 42 -8.13 7.77 -6.29
C GLU A 42 -8.50 9.03 -5.53
N ASN A 43 -8.61 10.17 -6.22
CA ASN A 43 -8.94 11.45 -5.57
C ASN A 43 -10.23 11.35 -4.73
N ARG A 44 -11.20 10.56 -5.20
CA ARG A 44 -12.48 10.38 -4.51
C ARG A 44 -12.33 9.68 -3.16
N HIS A 45 -11.29 8.87 -2.95
CA HIS A 45 -11.07 8.12 -1.71
C HIS A 45 -10.71 9.05 -0.56
N GLY A 46 -9.72 9.92 -0.76
CA GLY A 46 -9.33 10.98 0.18
C GLY A 46 -10.52 11.89 0.46
N ASP A 47 -11.17 12.39 -0.59
CA ASP A 47 -12.32 13.29 -0.51
C ASP A 47 -13.46 12.75 0.36
N LEU A 48 -13.79 11.47 0.20
CA LEU A 48 -14.89 10.82 0.91
C LEU A 48 -14.53 10.55 2.37
N LEU A 49 -13.34 10.01 2.62
CA LEU A 49 -12.85 9.73 3.98
C LEU A 49 -12.66 11.02 4.79
N ASN A 50 -12.18 12.08 4.15
CA ASN A 50 -12.01 13.39 4.77
C ASN A 50 -13.32 13.96 5.27
N LYS A 51 -14.32 14.07 4.37
CA LYS A 51 -15.65 14.57 4.73
C LYS A 51 -16.32 13.70 5.80
N TYR A 52 -16.16 12.37 5.74
CA TYR A 52 -16.65 11.47 6.78
C TYR A 52 -15.99 11.77 8.15
N LEU A 53 -14.65 11.84 8.20
CA LEU A 53 -13.92 12.12 9.45
C LEU A 53 -14.25 13.50 10.01
N PHE A 54 -14.34 14.53 9.16
CA PHE A 54 -14.74 15.88 9.55
C PHE A 54 -16.13 15.89 10.20
N LEU A 55 -17.13 15.28 9.54
CA LEU A 55 -18.51 15.23 10.05
C LEU A 55 -18.67 14.34 11.27
N SER A 56 -17.77 13.37 11.49
CA SER A 56 -17.83 12.48 12.64
C SER A 56 -17.65 13.22 13.97
N GLY A 57 -16.89 14.34 13.99
CA GLY A 57 -16.51 15.03 15.21
C GLY A 57 -15.66 14.20 16.18
N ARG A 58 -15.06 13.08 15.72
CA ARG A 58 -14.30 12.13 16.56
C ARG A 58 -12.79 12.37 16.54
N VAL A 59 -12.30 13.18 15.61
CA VAL A 59 -10.88 13.40 15.35
C VAL A 59 -10.55 14.89 15.31
N ASP A 60 -9.30 15.23 15.59
CA ASP A 60 -8.75 16.57 15.43
C ASP A 60 -8.32 16.78 13.97
N MET A 61 -9.21 17.40 13.18
CA MET A 61 -8.97 17.65 11.76
C MET A 61 -7.76 18.57 11.52
N LYS A 62 -7.46 19.52 12.42
CA LYS A 62 -6.29 20.39 12.28
C LYS A 62 -5.00 19.58 12.35
N GLN A 63 -4.93 18.61 13.28
CA GLN A 63 -3.77 17.73 13.40
C GLN A 63 -3.65 16.78 12.20
N ILE A 64 -4.77 16.28 11.69
CA ILE A 64 -4.78 15.45 10.48
C ILE A 64 -4.29 16.25 9.26
N GLU A 65 -4.83 17.45 9.03
CA GLU A 65 -4.43 18.34 7.92
C GLU A 65 -2.95 18.70 7.97
N LYS A 66 -2.43 19.03 9.16
CA LYS A 66 -1.00 19.28 9.39
C LYS A 66 -0.15 18.04 9.06
N THR A 67 -0.62 16.85 9.42
CA THR A 67 0.06 15.59 9.10
C THR A 67 0.09 15.34 7.59
N THR A 68 -1.04 15.54 6.90
CA THR A 68 -1.13 15.44 5.44
C THR A 68 -0.18 16.42 4.76
N GLN A 69 -0.13 17.67 5.24
CA GLN A 69 0.79 18.68 4.71
C GLN A 69 2.26 18.23 4.83
N TYR A 70 2.67 17.73 5.99
CA TYR A 70 4.03 17.18 6.16
C TYR A 70 4.28 15.97 5.26
N LEU A 71 3.31 15.07 5.10
CA LEU A 71 3.49 13.87 4.29
C LEU A 71 3.68 14.23 2.81
N ILE A 72 2.84 15.11 2.26
CA ILE A 72 2.97 15.59 0.87
C ILE A 72 4.32 16.27 0.66
N GLN A 73 4.73 17.15 1.60
CA GLN A 73 6.02 17.83 1.55
C GLN A 73 7.20 16.85 1.60
N SER A 74 7.10 15.81 2.44
CA SER A 74 8.16 14.80 2.61
C SER A 74 8.28 13.88 1.40
N GLY A 75 7.21 13.72 0.63
CA GLY A 75 7.17 12.87 -0.55
C GLY A 75 7.30 11.38 -0.23
N LEU A 76 7.84 10.62 -1.19
CA LEU A 76 7.90 9.16 -1.13
C LEU A 76 9.18 8.62 -1.76
N ASP A 77 9.98 7.90 -0.97
CA ASP A 77 11.08 7.07 -1.47
C ASP A 77 10.87 5.58 -1.15
N ILE A 78 10.45 4.85 -2.17
CA ILE A 78 10.18 3.40 -2.15
C ILE A 78 11.30 2.60 -2.82
N GLY A 79 12.39 3.26 -3.22
CA GLY A 79 13.54 2.61 -3.83
C GLY A 79 13.29 2.04 -5.23
N THR A 80 12.25 2.48 -5.94
CA THR A 80 11.98 2.03 -7.32
C THR A 80 12.74 2.83 -8.38
N GLY A 81 13.35 3.97 -8.02
CA GLY A 81 13.98 4.86 -9.00
C GLY A 81 13.01 5.22 -10.13
N GLU A 82 13.44 5.07 -11.38
CA GLU A 82 12.59 5.25 -12.56
C GLU A 82 12.17 3.90 -13.20
N ASP A 83 12.47 2.78 -12.52
CA ASP A 83 12.34 1.43 -13.06
C ASP A 83 10.87 0.96 -13.13
N PRO A 84 10.35 0.69 -14.34
CA PRO A 84 8.96 0.25 -14.51
C PRO A 84 8.69 -1.16 -13.97
N TYR A 85 9.69 -2.04 -13.90
CA TYR A 85 9.56 -3.39 -13.33
C TYR A 85 9.34 -3.30 -11.83
N LEU A 86 10.21 -2.58 -11.12
CA LEU A 86 10.10 -2.34 -9.68
C LEU A 86 8.80 -1.62 -9.33
N TRP A 87 8.43 -0.60 -10.12
CA TRP A 87 7.16 0.12 -9.95
C TRP A 87 5.94 -0.80 -10.09
N THR A 88 5.90 -1.65 -11.12
CA THR A 88 4.76 -2.54 -11.37
C THR A 88 4.59 -3.57 -10.26
N ILE A 89 5.69 -4.10 -9.72
CA ILE A 89 5.66 -4.99 -8.54
C ILE A 89 5.15 -4.22 -7.31
N TYR A 90 5.67 -3.01 -7.08
CA TYR A 90 5.28 -2.17 -5.95
C TYR A 90 3.79 -1.86 -5.96
N THR A 91 3.24 -1.35 -7.07
CA THR A 91 1.83 -0.99 -7.16
C THR A 91 0.92 -2.22 -7.06
N SER A 92 1.28 -3.34 -7.72
CA SER A 92 0.54 -4.60 -7.56
C SER A 92 0.41 -5.04 -6.10
N PHE A 93 1.45 -4.80 -5.29
CA PHE A 93 1.44 -5.10 -3.86
C PHE A 93 0.63 -4.08 -3.05
N GLN A 94 0.84 -2.79 -3.30
CA GLN A 94 0.19 -1.72 -2.53
C GLN A 94 -1.32 -1.68 -2.72
N GLU A 95 -1.79 -1.81 -3.95
CA GLU A 95 -3.23 -1.89 -4.29
C GLU A 95 -3.89 -3.06 -3.55
N ARG A 96 -3.19 -4.20 -3.44
CA ARG A 96 -3.65 -5.34 -2.65
C ARG A 96 -3.70 -5.00 -1.15
N ALA A 97 -2.69 -4.30 -0.64
CA ALA A 97 -2.62 -3.91 0.77
C ALA A 97 -3.73 -2.90 1.14
N ALA A 98 -4.01 -1.94 0.26
CA ALA A 98 -5.11 -0.98 0.39
C ALA A 98 -6.47 -1.70 0.34
N PHE A 99 -6.69 -2.60 -0.64
CA PHE A 99 -7.88 -3.45 -0.71
C PHE A 99 -8.15 -4.20 0.60
N ILE A 100 -7.13 -4.83 1.17
CA ILE A 100 -7.25 -5.56 2.44
C ILE A 100 -7.57 -4.59 3.58
N SER A 101 -6.86 -3.48 3.68
CA SER A 101 -7.01 -2.50 4.75
C SER A 101 -8.41 -1.87 4.76
N HIS A 102 -8.89 -1.41 3.61
CA HIS A 102 -10.24 -0.86 3.46
C HIS A 102 -11.31 -1.93 3.69
N GLY A 103 -11.13 -3.13 3.14
CA GLY A 103 -12.06 -4.24 3.34
C GLY A 103 -12.18 -4.70 4.80
N ASN A 104 -11.09 -4.73 5.55
CA ASN A 104 -11.10 -5.06 6.98
C ASN A 104 -11.69 -3.92 7.81
N THR A 105 -11.40 -2.67 7.47
CA THR A 105 -12.02 -1.50 8.10
C THR A 105 -13.54 -1.50 7.88
N ALA A 106 -14.01 -1.87 6.68
CA ALA A 106 -15.44 -2.01 6.39
C ALA A 106 -16.12 -3.05 7.28
N LYS A 107 -15.46 -4.20 7.52
CA LYS A 107 -15.97 -5.25 8.43
C LYS A 107 -16.04 -4.74 9.87
N LEU A 108 -15.00 -4.04 10.35
CA LEU A 108 -14.99 -3.45 11.69
C LEU A 108 -16.11 -2.42 11.85
N ALA A 109 -16.27 -1.52 10.87
CA ALA A 109 -17.37 -0.54 10.88
C ALA A 109 -18.73 -1.21 10.99
N MET A 110 -18.97 -2.28 10.23
CA MET A 110 -20.20 -3.07 10.32
C MET A 110 -20.38 -3.72 11.70
N GLN A 111 -19.33 -4.30 12.28
CA GLN A 111 -19.36 -4.88 13.62
C GLN A 111 -19.69 -3.85 14.71
N HIS A 112 -19.27 -2.60 14.52
CA HIS A 112 -19.60 -1.47 15.39
C HIS A 112 -20.93 -0.79 15.04
N GLY A 113 -21.72 -1.33 14.10
CA GLY A 113 -23.04 -0.84 13.74
C GLY A 113 -23.07 0.34 12.76
N ASP A 114 -21.92 0.81 12.27
CA ASP A 114 -21.86 1.86 11.26
C ASP A 114 -21.88 1.28 9.84
N VAL A 115 -23.09 1.01 9.38
CA VAL A 115 -23.37 0.49 8.03
C VAL A 115 -22.89 1.48 6.95
N LYS A 116 -22.92 2.79 7.21
CA LYS A 116 -22.55 3.80 6.22
C LYS A 116 -21.05 3.90 6.05
N LEU A 117 -20.28 3.87 7.13
CA LEU A 117 -18.83 3.75 7.06
C LEU A 117 -18.41 2.43 6.39
N ALA A 118 -19.11 1.33 6.69
CA ALA A 118 -18.84 0.06 6.00
C ALA A 118 -19.05 0.15 4.48
N GLN A 119 -20.08 0.87 4.03
CA GLN A 119 -20.32 1.14 2.60
C GLN A 119 -19.20 2.02 2.01
N VAL A 120 -18.80 3.09 2.71
CA VAL A 120 -17.70 3.98 2.28
C VAL A 120 -16.42 3.18 2.05
N CYS A 121 -15.96 2.42 3.05
CA CYS A 121 -14.75 1.62 2.95
C CYS A 121 -14.89 0.50 1.89
N GLY A 122 -16.07 -0.10 1.75
CA GLY A 122 -16.33 -1.13 0.75
C GLY A 122 -16.26 -0.63 -0.70
N ILE A 123 -16.75 0.58 -0.96
CA ILE A 123 -16.66 1.21 -2.29
C ILE A 123 -15.20 1.48 -2.64
N ILE A 124 -14.43 2.06 -1.71
CA ILE A 124 -13.00 2.31 -1.91
C ILE A 124 -12.28 1.00 -2.20
N ALA A 125 -12.45 -0.03 -1.36
CA ALA A 125 -11.88 -1.36 -1.60
C ALA A 125 -12.24 -1.95 -2.98
N SER A 126 -13.44 -1.67 -3.50
CA SER A 126 -13.81 -2.15 -4.83
C SER A 126 -13.00 -1.51 -5.96
N ASP A 127 -12.57 -0.25 -5.79
CA ASP A 127 -11.69 0.46 -6.70
C ASP A 127 -10.28 -0.15 -6.63
N GLU A 128 -9.71 -0.29 -5.42
CA GLU A 128 -8.41 -0.92 -5.17
C GLU A 128 -8.33 -2.31 -5.84
N LYS A 129 -9.42 -3.09 -5.80
CA LYS A 129 -9.44 -4.42 -6.41
C LYS A 129 -9.33 -4.37 -7.94
N ARG A 130 -9.92 -3.36 -8.58
CA ARG A 130 -9.82 -3.14 -10.02
C ARG A 130 -8.40 -2.69 -10.38
N HIS A 131 -7.80 -1.79 -9.60
CA HIS A 131 -6.43 -1.33 -9.79
C HIS A 131 -5.41 -2.44 -9.55
N GLU A 132 -5.54 -3.24 -8.48
CA GLU A 132 -4.77 -4.46 -8.24
C GLU A 132 -4.81 -5.37 -9.48
N THR A 133 -6.01 -5.55 -10.06
CA THR A 133 -6.20 -6.37 -11.25
C THR A 133 -5.49 -5.80 -12.48
N ALA A 134 -5.50 -4.48 -12.67
CA ALA A 134 -4.78 -3.84 -13.77
C ALA A 134 -3.26 -4.00 -13.63
N TYR A 135 -2.68 -3.63 -12.49
CA TYR A 135 -1.23 -3.72 -12.27
C TYR A 135 -0.72 -5.16 -12.31
N THR A 136 -1.46 -6.10 -11.73
CA THR A 136 -1.07 -7.52 -11.78
C THR A 136 -1.16 -8.12 -13.19
N LYS A 137 -2.02 -7.60 -14.07
CA LYS A 137 -2.03 -7.97 -15.50
C LYS A 137 -0.83 -7.40 -16.25
N ILE A 138 -0.41 -6.17 -15.94
CA ILE A 138 0.82 -5.58 -16.50
C ILE A 138 2.02 -6.44 -16.10
N ALA A 139 2.16 -6.76 -14.81
CA ALA A 139 3.22 -7.65 -14.33
C ALA A 139 3.17 -9.03 -14.98
N ALA A 140 1.98 -9.63 -15.14
CA ALA A 140 1.84 -10.91 -15.82
C ALA A 140 2.35 -10.84 -17.26
N LYS A 141 2.06 -9.75 -17.98
CA LYS A 141 2.56 -9.57 -19.34
C LYS A 141 4.08 -9.37 -19.38
N LEU A 142 4.64 -8.64 -18.43
CA LEU A 142 6.09 -8.50 -18.30
C LEU A 142 6.76 -9.85 -17.97
N PHE A 143 6.15 -10.71 -17.15
CA PHE A 143 6.67 -12.07 -16.90
C PHE A 143 6.64 -12.95 -18.16
N GLU A 144 5.70 -12.75 -19.07
CA GLU A 144 5.68 -13.45 -20.37
C GLU A 144 6.79 -12.97 -21.30
N LEU A 145 7.06 -11.66 -21.31
CA LEU A 145 7.99 -11.03 -22.27
C LEU A 145 9.44 -11.06 -21.79
N ASP A 146 9.66 -10.85 -20.49
CA ASP A 146 10.96 -10.72 -19.86
C ASP A 146 10.98 -11.37 -18.47
N PRO A 147 10.89 -12.73 -18.41
CA PRO A 147 10.77 -13.46 -17.16
C PRO A 147 12.01 -13.32 -16.26
N ASN A 148 13.19 -13.06 -16.83
CA ASN A 148 14.43 -12.89 -16.09
C ASN A 148 14.44 -11.59 -15.30
N GLU A 149 14.27 -10.45 -15.98
CA GLU A 149 14.31 -9.17 -15.30
C GLU A 149 13.13 -9.01 -14.33
N MET A 150 11.93 -9.51 -14.68
CA MET A 150 10.79 -9.46 -13.78
C MET A 150 11.00 -10.24 -12.48
N VAL A 151 11.57 -11.45 -12.53
CA VAL A 151 11.77 -12.23 -11.30
C VAL A 151 12.88 -11.62 -10.44
N ILE A 152 13.93 -11.05 -11.05
CA ILE A 152 15.00 -10.32 -10.36
C ILE A 152 14.43 -9.08 -9.67
N ALA A 153 13.64 -8.27 -10.38
CA ALA A 153 12.95 -7.09 -9.85
C ALA A 153 12.01 -7.45 -8.70
N PHE A 154 11.26 -8.56 -8.82
CA PHE A 154 10.39 -9.03 -7.74
C PHE A 154 11.20 -9.43 -6.51
N ALA A 155 12.29 -10.17 -6.68
CA ALA A 155 13.19 -10.53 -5.58
C ALA A 155 13.82 -9.30 -4.92
N ASP A 156 14.25 -8.30 -5.71
CA ASP A 156 14.82 -7.06 -5.20
C ASP A 156 13.83 -6.28 -4.33
N MET A 157 12.60 -6.05 -4.82
CA MET A 157 11.54 -5.40 -4.03
C MET A 157 11.24 -6.15 -2.73
N MET A 158 11.26 -7.49 -2.77
CA MET A 158 11.07 -8.31 -1.57
C MET A 158 12.24 -8.21 -0.59
N ARG A 159 13.49 -8.16 -1.06
CA ARG A 159 14.68 -7.97 -0.19
C ARG A 159 14.67 -6.60 0.49
N ARG A 160 14.27 -5.55 -0.23
CA ARG A 160 14.12 -4.19 0.30
C ARG A 160 12.96 -4.04 1.28
N LYS A 161 12.02 -4.99 1.24
CA LYS A 161 10.68 -4.93 1.84
C LYS A 161 9.85 -3.82 1.19
N ILE A 162 8.59 -4.13 0.90
CA ILE A 162 7.67 -3.13 0.36
C ILE A 162 7.41 -2.08 1.45
N LYS A 163 7.98 -0.89 1.28
CA LYS A 163 7.73 0.26 2.15
C LYS A 163 6.31 0.76 1.94
N MET A 164 5.64 1.17 3.02
CA MET A 164 4.33 1.81 2.90
C MET A 164 4.46 3.24 2.36
N PRO A 165 3.49 3.73 1.57
CA PRO A 165 3.55 5.06 0.98
C PRO A 165 3.58 6.18 2.03
N ALA A 166 2.94 5.99 3.19
CA ALA A 166 2.94 6.95 4.29
C ALA A 166 4.05 6.72 5.34
N HIS A 167 5.16 6.03 4.99
CA HIS A 167 6.20 5.69 5.98
C HIS A 167 6.95 6.91 6.56
N LEU A 168 6.85 8.08 5.93
CA LEU A 168 7.42 9.35 6.40
C LEU A 168 6.39 10.23 7.14
N MET A 169 5.27 9.64 7.57
CA MET A 169 4.20 10.37 8.26
C MET A 169 4.69 11.00 9.57
N TYR A 170 4.36 12.28 9.75
CA TYR A 170 4.78 13.12 10.88
C TYR A 170 3.70 14.17 11.19
N ASP A 171 3.36 14.35 12.46
CA ASP A 171 2.29 15.26 12.90
C ASP A 171 2.80 16.57 13.53
N GLY A 172 4.12 16.77 13.56
CA GLY A 172 4.75 17.92 14.20
C GLY A 172 5.32 17.64 15.60
N HIS A 173 5.21 16.40 16.10
CA HIS A 173 5.75 16.02 17.40
C HIS A 173 6.26 14.57 17.46
N ASP A 174 5.57 13.61 16.82
CA ASP A 174 5.95 12.19 16.89
C ASP A 174 6.75 11.73 15.67
N HIS A 175 8.06 11.55 15.86
CA HIS A 175 8.97 11.08 14.81
C HIS A 175 8.77 9.59 14.43
N ASN A 176 8.02 8.82 15.20
CA ASN A 176 7.74 7.40 14.94
C ASN A 176 6.25 7.16 14.63
N LEU A 177 5.53 8.21 14.21
CA LEU A 177 4.07 8.19 14.04
C LEU A 177 3.59 7.07 13.11
N PHE A 178 4.32 6.79 12.02
CA PHE A 178 3.99 5.66 11.15
C PHE A 178 4.09 4.31 11.86
N ASP A 179 5.16 4.07 12.62
CA ASP A 179 5.34 2.81 13.34
C ASP A 179 4.29 2.62 14.43
N HIS A 180 3.95 3.70 15.15
CA HIS A 180 2.88 3.71 16.13
C HIS A 180 1.51 3.41 15.48
N PHE A 181 1.20 4.07 14.36
CA PHE A 181 0.00 3.79 13.57
C PHE A 181 -0.05 2.32 13.10
N ALA A 182 1.06 1.80 12.56
CA ALA A 182 1.16 0.45 12.05
C ALA A 182 0.95 -0.61 13.16
N ILE A 183 1.44 -0.34 14.37
CA ILE A 183 1.18 -1.20 15.54
C ILE A 183 -0.32 -1.26 15.85
N VAL A 184 -1.02 -0.11 15.86
CA VAL A 184 -2.46 -0.07 16.11
C VAL A 184 -3.22 -0.79 15.01
N ALA A 185 -2.94 -0.49 13.73
CA ALA A 185 -3.57 -1.13 12.58
C ALA A 185 -3.40 -2.67 12.59
N SER A 186 -2.22 -3.14 12.98
CA SER A 186 -1.94 -4.57 13.15
C SER A 186 -2.71 -5.17 14.33
N ARG A 187 -2.75 -4.48 15.48
CA ARG A 187 -3.44 -4.94 16.70
C ARG A 187 -4.95 -5.10 16.49
N ILE A 188 -5.57 -4.18 15.75
CA ILE A 188 -7.01 -4.23 15.44
C ILE A 188 -7.33 -5.09 14.20
N GLY A 189 -6.32 -5.69 13.57
CA GLY A 189 -6.51 -6.59 12.42
C GLY A 189 -6.88 -5.90 11.11
N VAL A 190 -6.59 -4.60 10.95
CA VAL A 190 -6.80 -3.90 9.67
C VAL A 190 -5.76 -4.34 8.65
N TYR A 191 -4.48 -4.32 9.01
CA TYR A 191 -3.39 -4.81 8.18
C TYR A 191 -2.24 -5.34 9.04
N THR A 192 -1.86 -6.58 8.82
CA THR A 192 -0.93 -7.34 9.67
C THR A 192 0.26 -7.89 8.88
N ALA A 193 1.26 -8.40 9.60
CA ALA A 193 2.35 -9.15 8.97
C ALA A 193 1.87 -10.40 8.21
N ARG A 194 0.73 -10.97 8.62
CA ARG A 194 0.08 -12.08 7.93
C ARG A 194 -0.44 -11.65 6.56
N ASP A 195 -1.11 -10.51 6.48
CA ASP A 195 -1.65 -9.97 5.23
C ASP A 195 -0.53 -9.68 4.22
N TYR A 196 0.60 -9.15 4.70
CA TYR A 196 1.80 -8.98 3.88
C TYR A 196 2.27 -10.33 3.31
N ARG A 197 2.45 -11.35 4.17
CA ARG A 197 2.89 -12.70 3.74
C ARG A 197 1.93 -13.30 2.72
N GLU A 198 0.63 -13.26 2.98
CA GLU A 198 -0.39 -13.80 2.09
C GLU A 198 -0.45 -13.06 0.75
N THR A 199 -0.13 -11.76 0.75
CA THR A 199 0.05 -10.99 -0.50
C THR A 199 1.24 -11.48 -1.31
N VAL A 200 2.38 -11.79 -0.68
CA VAL A 200 3.52 -12.42 -1.37
C VAL A 200 3.11 -13.76 -1.98
N GLU A 201 2.46 -14.64 -1.20
CA GLU A 201 1.99 -15.96 -1.69
C GLU A 201 1.04 -15.82 -2.88
N LEU A 202 0.09 -14.88 -2.79
CA LEU A 202 -0.86 -14.59 -3.85
C LEU A 202 -0.17 -14.14 -5.13
N LEU A 203 0.78 -13.20 -5.05
CA LEU A 203 1.47 -12.68 -6.24
C LEU A 203 2.38 -13.73 -6.88
N VAL A 204 3.09 -14.53 -6.08
CA VAL A 204 3.87 -15.69 -6.56
C VAL A 204 3.00 -16.65 -7.34
N ALA A 205 1.84 -17.01 -6.79
CA ALA A 205 0.89 -17.91 -7.44
C ALA A 205 0.27 -17.28 -8.70
N LYS A 206 -0.13 -16.01 -8.63
CA LYS A 206 -0.81 -15.27 -9.71
C LYS A 206 0.08 -15.15 -10.95
N TRP A 207 1.37 -14.89 -10.77
CA TRP A 207 2.34 -14.82 -11.86
C TRP A 207 3.02 -16.15 -12.16
N LYS A 208 2.61 -17.24 -11.48
CA LYS A 208 3.14 -18.60 -11.66
C LYS A 208 4.67 -18.62 -11.57
N VAL A 209 5.24 -17.86 -10.63
CA VAL A 209 6.70 -17.65 -10.53
C VAL A 209 7.45 -18.99 -10.40
N GLU A 210 6.91 -19.94 -9.64
CA GLU A 210 7.47 -21.29 -9.48
C GLU A 210 7.59 -22.08 -10.81
N LYS A 211 6.78 -21.74 -11.81
CA LYS A 211 6.72 -22.46 -13.09
C LYS A 211 7.53 -21.77 -14.20
N LEU A 212 8.21 -20.67 -13.89
CA LEU A 212 9.09 -20.01 -14.85
C LEU A 212 10.27 -20.93 -15.20
N THR A 213 10.56 -21.03 -16.49
CA THR A 213 11.66 -21.84 -17.04
C THR A 213 12.51 -20.99 -17.98
N GLY A 214 13.72 -21.45 -18.31
CA GLY A 214 14.61 -20.70 -19.21
C GLY A 214 15.25 -19.46 -18.57
N LEU A 215 15.24 -19.39 -17.23
CA LEU A 215 15.87 -18.30 -16.48
C LEU A 215 17.40 -18.40 -16.50
N THR A 216 18.08 -17.27 -16.36
CA THR A 216 19.51 -17.16 -16.08
C THR A 216 19.83 -17.71 -14.69
N SER A 217 21.12 -17.79 -14.33
CA SER A 217 21.52 -18.21 -12.98
C SER A 217 20.97 -17.26 -11.91
N GLU A 218 21.07 -15.96 -12.15
CA GLU A 218 20.55 -14.93 -11.25
C GLU A 218 19.01 -14.98 -11.17
N GLY A 219 18.33 -15.14 -12.31
CA GLY A 219 16.89 -15.31 -12.36
C GLY A 219 16.40 -16.53 -11.56
N ARG A 220 17.12 -17.66 -11.62
CA ARG A 220 16.81 -18.84 -10.79
C ARG A 220 17.00 -18.59 -9.30
N GLU A 221 18.07 -17.89 -8.91
CA GLU A 221 18.27 -17.53 -7.50
C GLU A 221 17.16 -16.61 -6.98
N ALA A 222 16.76 -15.63 -7.80
CA ALA A 222 15.65 -14.73 -7.51
C ALA A 222 14.32 -15.49 -7.39
N GLN A 223 14.02 -16.39 -8.34
CA GLN A 223 12.85 -17.27 -8.31
C GLN A 223 12.80 -18.08 -7.00
N ASP A 224 13.90 -18.76 -6.68
CA ASP A 224 14.06 -19.57 -5.48
C ASP A 224 13.86 -18.78 -4.20
N TYR A 225 14.39 -17.55 -4.16
CA TYR A 225 14.24 -16.65 -3.03
C TYR A 225 12.78 -16.27 -2.81
N VAL A 226 12.10 -15.79 -3.85
CA VAL A 226 10.72 -15.30 -3.75
C VAL A 226 9.75 -16.43 -3.43
N CYS A 227 9.87 -17.59 -4.07
CA CYS A 227 8.96 -18.73 -3.83
C CYS A 227 9.09 -19.28 -2.40
N ARG A 228 10.27 -19.18 -1.78
CA ARG A 228 10.50 -19.61 -0.39
C ARG A 228 10.24 -18.52 0.64
N LEU A 229 10.04 -17.28 0.22
CA LEU A 229 9.99 -16.12 1.12
C LEU A 229 8.81 -16.20 2.08
N ALA A 230 7.62 -16.52 1.59
CA ALA A 230 6.43 -16.55 2.43
C ALA A 230 6.54 -17.56 3.58
N GLN A 231 7.12 -18.73 3.34
CA GLN A 231 7.40 -19.71 4.38
C GLN A 231 8.39 -19.15 5.43
N ARG A 232 9.43 -18.44 5.01
CA ARG A 232 10.41 -17.79 5.91
C ARG A 232 9.77 -16.70 6.77
N MET A 233 8.75 -16.02 6.25
CA MET A 233 8.05 -14.95 6.95
C MET A 233 7.14 -15.42 8.08
N ARG A 234 6.75 -16.71 8.15
CA ARG A 234 5.87 -17.23 9.23
C ARG A 234 6.42 -16.97 10.64
N ARG A 235 7.72 -17.16 10.85
CA ARG A 235 8.35 -16.87 12.15
C ARG A 235 8.38 -15.37 12.48
N LEU A 236 8.46 -14.52 11.46
CA LEU A 236 8.44 -13.06 11.63
C LEU A 236 7.01 -12.57 11.93
N GLU A 237 6.01 -13.20 11.33
CA GLU A 237 4.58 -12.96 11.60
C GLU A 237 4.26 -13.20 13.08
N GLU A 238 4.61 -14.37 13.63
CA GLU A 238 4.39 -14.70 15.04
C GLU A 238 5.01 -13.67 15.99
N ARG A 239 6.23 -13.22 15.70
CA ARG A 239 6.92 -12.18 16.47
C ARG A 239 6.25 -10.82 16.36
N ALA A 240 5.78 -10.44 15.17
CA ALA A 240 5.10 -9.18 14.92
C ALA A 240 3.75 -9.11 15.67
N ILE A 241 3.00 -10.21 15.67
CA ILE A 241 1.76 -10.35 16.43
C ILE A 241 2.03 -10.19 17.93
N ALA A 242 3.02 -10.92 18.46
CA ALA A 242 3.39 -10.82 19.87
C ALA A 242 3.83 -9.40 20.27
N LYS A 243 4.56 -8.70 19.39
CA LYS A 243 4.97 -7.30 19.61
C LYS A 243 3.75 -6.37 19.64
N ALA A 244 2.82 -6.51 18.69
CA ALA A 244 1.63 -5.66 18.62
C ALA A 244 0.69 -5.84 19.83
N GLN A 245 0.55 -7.07 20.34
CA GLN A 245 -0.25 -7.36 21.54
C GLN A 245 0.34 -6.79 22.83
N LYS A 246 1.68 -6.72 22.92
CA LYS A 246 2.39 -6.20 24.09
C LYS A 246 2.70 -4.70 24.01
N ALA A 247 2.33 -4.05 22.90
CA ALA A 247 2.66 -2.65 22.69
C ALA A 247 1.89 -1.77 23.70
N PRO A 248 2.56 -0.77 24.29
CA PRO A 248 1.93 0.14 25.24
C PRO A 248 0.85 0.98 24.55
N THR A 249 0.03 1.64 25.36
CA THR A 249 -0.87 2.69 24.90
C THR A 249 -0.07 3.85 24.34
N ILE A 250 -0.36 4.24 23.09
CA ILE A 250 0.30 5.34 22.40
C ILE A 250 -0.74 6.45 22.23
N PRO A 251 -0.47 7.68 22.70
CA PRO A 251 -1.33 8.82 22.40
C PRO A 251 -1.15 9.24 20.93
N PHE A 252 -2.24 9.62 20.26
CA PHE A 252 -2.22 10.16 18.90
C PHE A 252 -2.78 11.56 18.89
N SER A 253 -2.10 12.50 18.25
CA SER A 253 -2.59 13.88 18.11
C SER A 253 -3.88 13.99 17.31
N TRP A 254 -4.17 13.00 16.45
CA TRP A 254 -5.39 12.94 15.64
C TRP A 254 -6.67 12.71 16.44
N ILE A 255 -6.58 12.28 17.71
CA ILE A 255 -7.75 12.04 18.56
C ILE A 255 -7.55 12.80 19.88
N SER A 256 -8.33 13.85 20.07
CA SER A 256 -8.20 14.70 21.25
C SER A 256 -8.54 13.91 22.53
N GLY A 257 -7.57 13.77 23.45
CA GLY A 257 -7.85 13.52 24.88
C GLY A 257 -8.10 12.08 25.36
N SER A 258 -7.78 11.03 24.60
CA SER A 258 -7.77 9.67 25.13
C SER A 258 -6.63 8.85 24.55
N GLY A 259 -5.70 8.40 25.40
CA GLY A 259 -4.72 7.40 25.01
C GLY A 259 -5.44 6.17 24.47
N VAL A 260 -5.02 5.64 23.32
CA VAL A 260 -5.70 4.51 22.66
C VAL A 260 -5.47 3.22 23.46
N ALA A 261 -6.37 2.96 24.41
CA ALA A 261 -6.55 1.65 25.04
C ALA A 261 -8.04 1.34 25.21
N SER A 262 -8.61 0.66 24.22
CA SER A 262 -9.66 -0.34 24.37
C SER A 262 -9.79 -1.10 23.06
#